data_AF-A0A3A0AVU1-F1
#
_entry.id   AF-A0A3A0AVU1-F1
#
_cell.length_a   1.000
_cell.length_b   1.000
_cell.length_c   1.000
_cell.angle_alpha   90.00
_cell.angle_beta   90.00
_cell.angle_gamma   90.00
#
_symmetry.space_group_name_H-M   'P 1'
#
loop_
_entity.id
_entity.type
_entity.pdbx_description
1 polymer ?
#
loop_
_entity_poly.entity_id
_entity_poly.type
_entity_poly.pdbx_seq_one_letter_code
_entity_poly.pdbx_strand_id
1 'polypeptide(L)'
;MVVFRGTACNYLLMTVTLWLLSQLNPQAPGLWLLVSALSGAVLLLLWGHLRNLNRRYARVARWLLVPYLGLISGALSPRLLGLSNIDWLVSLSLGIGIIFVVLAALLIVRATTVLTADYPDVLPKPTRPPGRMRLTPYGSALLFSGAEEFHWAFLRGGLWELLLALPATLTYPAYTAVWLATTIAAVELLIFPISGQQRLAKLIILIATTILFLYTRNFWLCWLLHAGGWLILQPVEQKEAAANLPPISRSLRKETLPE
;
A
#
# COMPACT_ATOMS: atom_id res chain seq x y z
N MET A 1 -1.08 -44.00 35.15
CA MET A 1 -1.69 -42.65 35.08
C MET A 1 -1.17 -41.93 33.81
N VAL A 2 -1.59 -42.38 32.61
CA VAL A 2 -1.12 -41.84 31.30
C VAL A 2 -2.24 -41.99 30.25
N VAL A 3 -3.41 -41.39 30.45
CA VAL A 3 -4.55 -41.47 29.48
C VAL A 3 -5.15 -40.09 29.14
N PHE A 4 -4.76 -39.00 29.80
CA PHE A 4 -5.39 -37.69 29.59
C PHE A 4 -4.84 -36.83 28.44
N ARG A 5 -3.83 -37.28 27.68
CA ARG A 5 -3.25 -36.48 26.58
C ARG A 5 -4.03 -36.55 25.26
N GLY A 6 -4.83 -37.61 25.03
CA GLY A 6 -5.52 -37.80 23.75
C GLY A 6 -6.74 -36.90 23.55
N THR A 7 -7.50 -36.63 24.62
CA THR A 7 -8.78 -35.89 24.51
C THR A 7 -8.58 -34.40 24.28
N ALA A 8 -7.63 -33.76 24.98
CA ALA A 8 -7.35 -32.33 24.82
C ALA A 8 -6.88 -31.95 23.40
N CYS A 9 -6.14 -32.84 22.73
CA CYS A 9 -5.67 -32.63 21.36
C CYS A 9 -6.85 -32.58 20.36
N ASN A 10 -7.82 -33.48 20.51
CA ASN A 10 -8.97 -33.56 19.62
C ASN A 10 -9.90 -32.33 19.75
N TYR A 11 -10.09 -31.81 20.97
CA TYR A 11 -10.90 -30.60 21.18
C TYR A 11 -10.26 -29.35 20.56
N LEU A 12 -8.94 -29.20 20.68
CA LEU A 12 -8.23 -28.07 20.06
C LEU A 12 -8.33 -28.13 18.54
N LEU A 13 -8.09 -29.29 17.93
CA LEU A 13 -8.18 -29.47 16.48
C LEU A 13 -9.60 -29.17 15.96
N MET A 14 -10.63 -29.66 16.65
CA MET A 14 -12.03 -29.40 16.29
C MET A 14 -12.36 -27.89 16.39
N THR A 15 -11.91 -27.23 17.46
CA THR A 15 -12.15 -25.79 17.66
C THR A 15 -11.49 -24.94 16.58
N VAL A 16 -10.23 -25.24 16.24
CA VAL A 16 -9.49 -24.55 15.18
C VAL A 16 -10.11 -24.78 13.80
N THR A 17 -10.58 -26.00 13.53
CA THR A 17 -11.23 -26.34 12.25
C THR A 17 -12.54 -25.57 12.08
N LEU A 18 -13.39 -25.54 13.12
CA LEU A 18 -14.64 -24.78 13.09
C LEU A 18 -14.40 -23.27 12.96
N TRP A 19 -13.37 -22.75 13.65
CA TRP A 19 -12.95 -21.37 13.50
C TRP A 19 -12.48 -21.07 12.07
N LEU A 20 -11.68 -21.94 11.46
CA LEU A 20 -11.19 -21.74 10.09
C LEU A 20 -12.35 -21.73 9.09
N LEU A 21 -13.31 -22.63 9.25
CA LEU A 21 -14.51 -22.67 8.40
C LEU A 21 -15.37 -21.42 8.58
N SER A 22 -15.48 -20.89 9.80
CA SER A 22 -16.25 -19.65 10.04
C SER A 22 -15.61 -18.43 9.38
N GLN A 23 -14.28 -18.43 9.18
CA GLN A 23 -13.58 -17.38 8.45
C GLN A 23 -13.91 -17.33 6.95
N LEU A 24 -14.55 -18.35 6.39
CA LEU A 24 -15.00 -18.36 4.99
C LEU A 24 -16.38 -17.69 4.79
N ASN A 25 -17.03 -17.24 5.86
CA ASN A 25 -18.30 -16.50 5.77
C ASN A 25 -18.07 -15.11 5.14
N PRO A 26 -18.98 -14.59 4.28
CA PRO A 26 -18.92 -13.22 3.74
C PRO A 26 -18.85 -12.09 4.77
N GLN A 27 -19.29 -12.34 6.00
CA GLN A 27 -19.22 -11.42 7.14
C GLN A 27 -17.95 -11.61 7.99
N ALA A 28 -17.07 -12.55 7.64
CA ALA A 28 -15.81 -12.76 8.34
C ALA A 28 -14.64 -12.08 7.61
N PRO A 29 -13.68 -11.49 8.34
CA PRO A 29 -12.54 -10.80 7.73
C PRO A 29 -11.62 -11.76 6.95
N GLY A 30 -11.53 -13.03 7.38
CA GLY A 30 -10.65 -14.03 6.76
C GLY A 30 -10.94 -14.27 5.27
N LEU A 31 -12.21 -14.30 4.86
CA LEU A 31 -12.60 -14.44 3.46
C LEU A 31 -12.03 -13.29 2.62
N TRP A 32 -12.17 -12.06 3.07
CA TRP A 32 -11.73 -10.88 2.31
C TRP A 32 -10.21 -10.78 2.23
N LEU A 33 -9.50 -11.16 3.30
CA LEU A 33 -8.04 -11.31 3.27
C LEU A 33 -7.60 -12.37 2.26
N LEU A 34 -8.29 -13.51 2.20
CA LEU A 34 -8.04 -14.56 1.22
C LEU A 34 -8.31 -14.07 -0.22
N VAL A 35 -9.43 -13.39 -0.45
CA VAL A 35 -9.78 -12.80 -1.76
C VAL A 35 -8.73 -11.78 -2.18
N SER A 36 -8.23 -10.95 -1.26
CA SER A 36 -7.16 -9.98 -1.50
C SER A 36 -5.84 -10.67 -1.91
N ALA A 37 -5.48 -11.75 -1.23
CA ALA A 37 -4.29 -12.53 -1.54
C ALA A 37 -4.41 -13.24 -2.90
N LEU A 38 -5.54 -13.91 -3.17
CA LEU A 38 -5.81 -14.61 -4.42
C LEU A 38 -5.84 -13.64 -5.61
N SER A 39 -6.51 -12.49 -5.48
CA SER A 39 -6.52 -11.46 -6.53
C SER A 39 -5.13 -10.86 -6.76
N GLY A 40 -4.30 -10.74 -5.71
CA GLY A 40 -2.89 -10.37 -5.83
C GLY A 40 -2.09 -11.40 -6.63
N ALA A 41 -2.26 -12.69 -6.31
CA ALA A 41 -1.62 -13.79 -7.03
C ALA A 41 -2.04 -13.84 -8.51
N VAL A 42 -3.34 -13.71 -8.80
CA VAL A 42 -3.86 -13.63 -10.18
C VAL A 42 -3.25 -12.44 -10.93
N LEU A 43 -3.18 -11.27 -10.29
CA LEU A 43 -2.57 -10.09 -10.91
C LEU A 43 -1.07 -10.28 -11.21
N LEU A 44 -0.35 -11.02 -10.36
CA LEU A 44 1.04 -11.39 -10.58
C LEU A 44 1.21 -12.36 -11.75
N LEU A 45 0.38 -13.39 -11.85
CA LEU A 45 0.39 -14.34 -12.96
C LEU A 45 0.08 -13.66 -14.30
N LEU A 46 -0.89 -12.73 -14.28
CA LEU A 46 -1.28 -11.97 -15.48
C LEU A 46 -0.36 -10.77 -15.75
N TRP A 47 0.63 -10.49 -14.90
CA TRP A 47 1.42 -9.26 -14.96
C TRP A 47 2.09 -9.10 -16.33
N GLY A 48 2.76 -10.15 -16.83
CA GLY A 48 3.45 -10.13 -18.12
C GLY A 48 2.53 -9.84 -19.32
N HIS A 49 1.28 -10.27 -19.24
CA HIS A 49 0.30 -10.21 -20.34
C HIS A 49 -0.45 -8.86 -20.41
N LEU A 50 -0.53 -8.14 -19.29
CA LEU A 50 -1.28 -6.88 -19.23
C LEU A 50 -0.47 -5.71 -19.79
N ARG A 51 -1.12 -4.80 -20.53
CA ARG A 51 -0.56 -3.48 -20.87
C ARG A 51 -0.33 -2.63 -19.61
N ASN A 52 0.65 -1.73 -19.64
CA ASN A 52 1.02 -0.89 -18.48
C ASN A 52 -0.15 -0.09 -17.85
N LEU A 53 -1.06 0.45 -18.67
CA LEU A 53 -2.25 1.14 -18.17
C LEU A 53 -3.19 0.17 -17.43
N ASN A 54 -3.44 -1.01 -18.02
CA ASN A 54 -4.31 -2.03 -17.43
C ASN A 54 -3.73 -2.57 -16.12
N ARG A 55 -2.40 -2.72 -16.02
CA ARG A 55 -1.73 -3.12 -14.77
C ARG A 55 -2.02 -2.13 -13.63
N ARG A 56 -1.94 -0.82 -13.91
CA ARG A 56 -2.20 0.22 -12.91
C ARG A 56 -3.65 0.22 -12.46
N TYR A 57 -4.60 0.17 -13.40
CA TYR A 57 -6.02 0.15 -13.06
C TYR A 57 -6.44 -1.14 -12.36
N ALA A 58 -5.95 -2.31 -12.79
CA ALA A 58 -6.24 -3.57 -12.12
C ALA A 58 -5.72 -3.58 -10.67
N ARG A 59 -4.55 -2.98 -10.44
CA ARG A 59 -3.99 -2.83 -9.08
C ARG A 59 -4.85 -1.92 -8.21
N VAL A 60 -5.22 -0.74 -8.70
CA VAL A 60 -6.11 0.18 -7.98
C VAL A 60 -7.48 -0.45 -7.72
N ALA A 61 -8.03 -1.14 -8.72
CA ALA A 61 -9.29 -1.84 -8.58
C ALA A 61 -9.20 -2.89 -7.48
N ARG A 62 -8.14 -3.72 -7.42
CA ARG A 62 -7.91 -4.66 -6.32
C ARG A 62 -7.86 -3.94 -4.97
N TRP A 63 -7.04 -2.90 -4.89
CA TRP A 63 -6.79 -2.15 -3.65
C TRP A 63 -8.00 -1.41 -3.10
N LEU A 64 -8.95 -1.01 -3.95
CA LEU A 64 -10.18 -0.34 -3.53
C LEU A 64 -11.35 -1.32 -3.37
N LEU A 65 -11.56 -2.19 -4.36
CA LEU A 65 -12.77 -3.01 -4.46
C LEU A 65 -12.82 -4.07 -3.36
N VAL A 66 -11.72 -4.78 -3.09
CA VAL A 66 -11.74 -5.86 -2.09
C VAL A 66 -12.01 -5.31 -0.68
N PRO A 67 -11.31 -4.27 -0.20
CA PRO A 67 -11.65 -3.67 1.10
C PRO A 67 -13.05 -3.06 1.16
N TYR A 68 -13.47 -2.41 0.07
CA TYR A 68 -14.78 -1.75 0.03
C TYR A 68 -15.93 -2.75 0.11
N LEU A 69 -15.84 -3.87 -0.61
CA LEU A 69 -16.82 -4.94 -0.53
C LEU A 69 -16.85 -5.59 0.87
N GLY A 70 -15.69 -5.76 1.51
CA GLY A 70 -15.62 -6.25 2.90
C GLY A 70 -16.22 -5.28 3.92
N LEU A 71 -16.15 -3.97 3.68
CA LEU A 71 -16.84 -2.97 4.51
C LEU A 71 -18.36 -3.05 4.32
N ILE A 72 -18.84 -3.14 3.08
CA ILE A 72 -20.28 -3.26 2.79
C ILE A 72 -20.87 -4.55 3.37
N SER A 73 -20.13 -5.66 3.30
CA SER A 73 -20.61 -6.94 3.84
C SER A 73 -20.63 -6.99 5.37
N GLY A 74 -20.07 -5.98 6.04
CA GLY A 74 -19.94 -5.92 7.50
C GLY A 74 -18.78 -6.77 8.04
N ALA A 75 -17.92 -7.32 7.17
CA ALA A 75 -16.78 -8.13 7.59
C ALA A 75 -15.59 -7.31 8.13
N LEU A 76 -15.58 -6.02 7.84
CA LEU A 76 -14.53 -5.10 8.24
C LEU A 76 -15.12 -3.95 9.04
N SER A 77 -14.51 -3.62 10.17
CA SER A 77 -14.91 -2.46 10.97
C SER A 77 -14.28 -1.17 10.44
N PRO A 78 -15.08 -0.15 10.06
CA PRO A 78 -14.55 1.17 9.68
C PRO A 78 -13.66 1.79 10.78
N ARG A 79 -13.90 1.44 12.04
CA ARG A 79 -13.10 1.89 13.18
C ARG A 79 -11.70 1.27 13.16
N LEU A 80 -11.57 -0.02 12.87
CA LEU A 80 -10.26 -0.68 12.83
C LEU A 80 -9.45 -0.32 11.57
N LEU A 81 -10.10 0.17 10.52
CA LEU A 81 -9.43 0.77 9.36
C LEU A 81 -9.03 2.23 9.59
N GLY A 82 -9.42 2.84 10.72
CA GLY A 82 -9.13 4.23 11.04
C GLY A 82 -9.93 5.25 10.23
N LEU A 83 -11.14 4.87 9.80
CA LEU A 83 -12.04 5.71 9.01
C LEU A 83 -13.10 6.40 9.87
N SER A 84 -13.40 5.87 11.05
CA SER A 84 -14.44 6.39 11.97
C SER A 84 -13.98 6.41 13.43
N ASN A 85 -14.71 7.14 14.29
CA ASN A 85 -14.40 7.33 15.71
C ASN A 85 -12.98 7.85 15.97
N ILE A 86 -12.54 8.78 15.12
CA ILE A 86 -11.21 9.37 15.18
C ILE A 86 -11.21 10.51 16.19
N ASP A 87 -10.38 10.41 17.22
CA ASP A 87 -10.04 11.55 18.06
C ASP A 87 -9.04 12.42 17.30
N TRP A 88 -9.57 13.40 16.55
CA TRP A 88 -8.77 14.27 15.71
C TRP A 88 -7.75 15.08 16.52
N LEU A 89 -8.09 15.53 17.73
CA LEU A 89 -7.20 16.36 18.53
C LEU A 89 -5.97 15.56 18.98
N VAL A 90 -6.18 14.36 19.52
CA VAL A 90 -5.09 13.46 19.95
C VAL A 90 -4.30 12.94 18.74
N SER A 91 -5.01 12.59 17.65
CA SER A 91 -4.36 12.09 16.43
C SER A 91 -3.49 13.15 15.77
N LEU A 92 -3.95 14.41 15.73
CA LEU A 92 -3.19 15.51 15.11
C LEU A 92 -1.98 15.90 15.96
N SER A 93 -2.13 16.00 17.28
CA SER A 93 -1.02 16.42 18.16
C SER A 93 0.18 15.47 18.07
N LEU A 94 -0.07 14.16 18.00
CA LEU A 94 0.97 13.15 17.85
C LEU A 94 1.36 12.96 16.38
N GLY A 95 0.38 12.88 15.48
CA GLY A 95 0.60 12.49 14.10
C GLY A 95 1.28 13.54 13.24
N ILE A 96 1.00 14.84 13.47
CA ILE A 96 1.60 15.93 12.70
C ILE A 96 3.13 15.94 12.86
N GLY A 97 3.64 15.72 14.09
CA GLY A 97 5.08 15.68 14.33
C GLY A 97 5.78 14.58 13.52
N ILE A 98 5.22 13.37 13.52
CA ILE A 98 5.75 12.24 12.74
C ILE A 98 5.71 12.56 11.24
N ILE A 99 4.60 13.12 10.75
CA ILE A 99 4.47 13.51 9.34
C ILE A 99 5.56 14.50 8.94
N PHE A 100 5.73 15.59 9.70
CA PHE A 100 6.74 16.60 9.39
C PHE A 100 8.16 16.04 9.41
N VAL A 101 8.51 15.24 10.43
CA VAL A 101 9.84 14.63 10.52
C VAL A 101 10.14 13.75 9.31
N VAL A 102 9.20 12.88 8.92
CA VAL A 102 9.39 11.98 7.78
C VAL A 102 9.42 12.75 6.46
N LEU A 103 8.52 13.70 6.24
CA LEU A 103 8.52 14.51 5.02
C LEU A 103 9.78 15.38 4.92
N ALA A 104 10.25 15.97 6.02
CA ALA A 104 11.50 16.72 6.05
C ALA A 104 12.70 15.83 5.72
N ALA A 105 12.78 14.61 6.29
CA ALA A 105 13.82 13.65 5.95
C ALA A 105 13.79 13.28 4.45
N LEU A 106 12.61 13.02 3.89
CA LEU A 106 12.45 12.75 2.45
C LEU A 106 12.85 13.95 1.59
N LEU A 107 12.54 15.17 2.02
CA LEU A 107 12.98 16.39 1.34
C LEU A 107 14.51 16.54 1.36
N ILE A 108 15.17 16.25 2.49
CA ILE A 108 16.63 16.28 2.60
C ILE A 108 17.25 15.23 1.66
N VAL A 109 16.75 13.99 1.68
CA VAL A 109 17.20 12.92 0.77
C VAL A 109 17.03 13.34 -0.69
N ARG A 110 15.92 13.99 -1.03
CA ARG A 110 15.71 14.52 -2.38
C ARG A 110 16.69 15.65 -2.70
N ALA A 111 16.91 16.59 -1.79
CA ALA A 111 17.83 17.71 -2.02
C ALA A 111 19.24 17.19 -2.29
N THR A 112 19.74 16.22 -1.52
CA THR A 112 21.08 15.66 -1.69
C THR A 112 21.22 14.83 -2.97
N THR A 113 20.19 14.08 -3.36
CA THR A 113 20.22 13.27 -4.60
C THR A 113 20.09 14.12 -5.87
N VAL A 114 19.27 15.18 -5.85
CA VAL A 114 19.08 16.06 -7.00
C VAL A 114 20.27 17.01 -7.21
N LEU A 115 20.85 17.56 -6.13
CA LEU A 115 22.01 18.46 -6.24
C LEU A 115 23.29 17.75 -6.74
N THR A 116 23.38 16.43 -6.55
CA THR A 116 24.54 15.64 -7.01
C THR A 116 24.40 15.20 -8.46
N ALA A 117 23.20 15.27 -9.04
CA ALA A 117 22.94 14.88 -10.42
C ALA A 117 23.15 16.07 -11.37
N ASP A 118 24.39 16.29 -11.78
CA ASP A 118 24.79 17.26 -12.80
C ASP A 118 24.20 16.82 -14.15
N TYR A 119 23.00 17.30 -14.48
CA TYR A 119 22.29 16.90 -15.71
C TYR A 119 21.71 18.14 -16.41
N PRO A 120 21.91 18.27 -17.73
CA PRO A 120 21.45 19.42 -18.47
C PRO A 120 19.92 19.53 -18.45
N ASP A 121 19.44 20.74 -18.17
CA ASP A 121 18.05 21.13 -17.90
C ASP A 121 17.10 21.05 -19.12
N VAL A 122 17.47 20.29 -20.15
CA VAL A 122 16.80 20.28 -21.46
C VAL A 122 15.99 18.99 -21.61
N LEU A 123 14.90 18.87 -20.86
CA LEU A 123 13.82 17.96 -21.23
C LEU A 123 12.75 18.74 -22.00
N PRO A 124 12.42 18.33 -23.25
CA PRO A 124 11.42 19.02 -24.03
C PRO A 124 10.06 18.95 -23.33
N LYS A 125 9.44 20.13 -23.17
CA LYS A 125 8.07 20.29 -22.69
C LYS A 125 7.15 19.47 -23.60
N PRO A 126 6.49 18.40 -23.13
CA PRO A 126 5.67 17.57 -24.00
C PRO A 126 4.51 18.41 -24.54
N THR A 127 4.53 18.68 -25.85
CA THR A 127 3.42 19.24 -26.61
C THR A 127 2.25 18.27 -26.52
N ARG A 128 1.18 18.69 -25.83
CA ARG A 128 0.02 17.85 -25.52
C ARG A 128 -1.05 18.00 -26.60
N PRO A 129 -1.63 16.90 -27.11
CA PRO A 129 -2.81 16.98 -27.95
C PRO A 129 -4.02 17.46 -27.11
N PRO A 130 -4.81 18.42 -27.60
CA PRO A 130 -6.02 18.88 -26.92
C PRO A 130 -7.10 17.80 -26.95
N GLY A 131 -7.86 17.63 -25.85
CA GLY A 131 -9.14 16.90 -25.87
C GLY A 131 -9.28 15.67 -24.98
N ARG A 132 -8.28 15.26 -24.19
CA ARG A 132 -8.48 14.24 -23.13
C ARG A 132 -8.23 14.83 -21.75
N MET A 133 -9.28 14.84 -20.92
CA MET A 133 -9.21 15.17 -19.49
C MET A 133 -8.38 14.09 -18.78
N ARG A 134 -7.05 14.21 -18.85
CA ARG A 134 -6.13 13.38 -18.07
C ARG A 134 -5.94 14.04 -16.71
N LEU A 135 -6.19 13.26 -15.65
CA LEU A 135 -5.78 13.61 -14.29
C LEU A 135 -4.34 14.15 -14.31
N THR A 136 -4.13 15.27 -13.62
CA THR A 136 -2.78 15.84 -13.47
C THR A 136 -1.86 14.78 -12.84
N PRO A 137 -0.55 14.81 -13.12
CA PRO A 137 0.40 13.86 -12.52
C PRO A 137 0.26 13.80 -10.99
N TYR A 138 0.01 14.95 -10.35
CA TYR A 138 -0.28 15.07 -8.93
C TYR A 138 -1.61 14.42 -8.52
N GLY A 139 -2.70 14.68 -9.25
CA GLY A 139 -4.00 14.06 -8.97
C GLY A 139 -3.95 12.54 -9.09
N SER A 140 -3.20 12.03 -10.07
CA SER A 140 -2.98 10.59 -10.17
C SER A 140 -2.17 10.05 -8.98
N ALA A 141 -1.12 10.77 -8.52
CA ALA A 141 -0.34 10.39 -7.35
C ALA A 141 -1.22 10.24 -6.11
N LEU A 142 -2.05 11.25 -5.82
CA LEU A 142 -2.96 11.26 -4.68
C LEU A 142 -3.91 10.06 -4.69
N LEU A 143 -4.50 9.77 -5.86
CA LEU A 143 -5.41 8.64 -6.04
C LEU A 143 -4.71 7.29 -5.86
N PHE A 144 -3.53 7.10 -6.48
CA PHE A 144 -2.78 5.85 -6.36
C PHE A 144 -2.29 5.62 -4.93
N SER A 145 -1.76 6.64 -4.26
CA SER A 145 -1.33 6.55 -2.86
C SER A 145 -2.51 6.32 -1.92
N GLY A 146 -3.66 6.94 -2.19
CA GLY A 146 -4.90 6.70 -1.42
C GLY A 146 -5.40 5.27 -1.55
N ALA A 147 -5.44 4.74 -2.76
CA ALA A 147 -5.82 3.34 -2.98
C ALA A 147 -4.84 2.37 -2.29
N GLU A 148 -3.54 2.60 -2.42
CA GLU A 148 -2.52 1.77 -1.78
C GLU A 148 -2.61 1.82 -0.25
N GLU A 149 -2.76 3.01 0.35
CA GLU A 149 -2.94 3.14 1.80
C GLU A 149 -4.24 2.49 2.26
N PHE A 150 -5.32 2.56 1.47
CA PHE A 150 -6.59 1.93 1.81
C PHE A 150 -6.46 0.41 1.86
N HIS A 151 -5.73 -0.19 0.92
CA HIS A 151 -5.36 -1.60 0.96
C HIS A 151 -4.48 -1.94 2.18
N TRP A 152 -3.50 -1.10 2.53
CA TRP A 152 -2.68 -1.34 3.73
C TRP A 152 -3.50 -1.24 5.02
N ALA A 153 -4.37 -0.23 5.14
CA ALA A 153 -5.29 -0.08 6.26
C ALA A 153 -6.25 -1.27 6.36
N PHE A 154 -6.71 -1.80 5.22
CA PHE A 154 -7.47 -3.04 5.15
C PHE A 154 -6.69 -4.24 5.69
N LEU A 155 -5.42 -4.43 5.28
CA LEU A 155 -4.61 -5.52 5.82
C LEU A 155 -4.46 -5.40 7.34
N ARG A 156 -4.17 -4.19 7.85
CA ARG A 156 -4.04 -3.92 9.29
C ARG A 156 -5.36 -4.22 10.03
N GLY A 157 -6.47 -3.67 9.56
CA GLY A 157 -7.79 -3.80 10.20
C GLY A 157 -8.36 -5.22 10.08
N GLY A 158 -8.28 -5.83 8.90
CA GLY A 158 -8.76 -7.19 8.65
C GLY A 158 -7.97 -8.24 9.43
N LEU A 159 -6.63 -8.13 9.50
CA LEU A 159 -5.84 -9.02 10.34
C LEU A 159 -6.13 -8.79 11.82
N TRP A 160 -6.43 -7.56 12.23
CA TRP A 160 -6.80 -7.30 13.61
C TRP A 160 -8.13 -7.96 13.97
N GLU A 161 -9.19 -7.82 13.16
CA GLU A 161 -10.45 -8.55 13.36
C GLU A 161 -10.21 -10.06 13.40
N LEU A 162 -9.40 -10.59 12.47
CA LEU A 162 -9.05 -12.01 12.41
C LEU A 162 -8.37 -12.50 13.69
N LEU A 163 -7.41 -11.72 14.21
CA LEU A 163 -6.69 -12.06 15.44
C LEU A 163 -7.58 -11.93 16.69
N LEU A 164 -8.56 -11.02 16.70
CA LEU A 164 -9.55 -10.92 17.78
C LEU A 164 -10.52 -12.11 17.77
N ALA A 165 -10.79 -12.68 16.60
CA ALA A 165 -11.65 -13.85 16.46
C ALA A 165 -10.96 -15.17 16.83
N LEU A 166 -9.64 -15.19 17.08
CA LEU A 166 -8.91 -16.41 17.39
C LEU A 166 -9.44 -17.09 18.67
N PRO A 167 -9.52 -18.43 18.70
CA PRO A 167 -9.90 -19.16 19.92
C PRO A 167 -8.89 -18.97 21.06
N ALA A 168 -7.63 -18.66 20.73
CA ALA A 168 -6.58 -18.36 21.68
C ALA A 168 -6.45 -16.85 21.88
N THR A 169 -6.37 -16.42 23.14
CA THR A 169 -6.18 -15.01 23.47
C THR A 169 -4.76 -14.56 23.15
N LEU A 170 -4.66 -13.44 22.43
CA LEU A 170 -3.40 -12.73 22.22
C LEU A 170 -3.35 -11.51 23.14
N THR A 171 -2.20 -11.25 23.77
CA THR A 171 -2.03 -10.11 24.67
C THR A 171 -2.10 -8.77 23.93
N TYR A 172 -1.58 -8.71 22.70
CA TYR A 172 -1.47 -7.47 21.91
C TYR A 172 -1.93 -7.65 20.46
N PRO A 173 -3.20 -8.02 20.21
CA PRO A 173 -3.68 -8.38 18.87
C PRO A 173 -3.52 -7.23 17.86
N ALA A 174 -3.72 -5.98 18.30
CA ALA A 174 -3.53 -4.79 17.49
C ALA A 174 -2.10 -4.64 16.97
N TYR A 175 -1.13 -4.73 17.88
CA TYR A 175 0.29 -4.59 17.57
C TYR A 175 0.73 -5.70 16.61
N THR A 176 0.35 -6.95 16.91
CA THR A 176 0.65 -8.11 16.06
C THR A 176 0.05 -7.98 14.67
N ALA A 177 -1.23 -7.57 14.57
CA ALA A 177 -1.91 -7.39 13.28
C ALA A 177 -1.24 -6.34 12.41
N VAL A 178 -0.89 -5.18 12.99
CA VAL A 178 -0.29 -4.07 12.27
C VAL A 178 1.09 -4.44 11.71
N TRP A 179 1.92 -5.14 12.47
CA TRP A 179 3.22 -5.63 11.98
C TRP A 179 3.09 -6.79 11.00
N LEU A 180 2.13 -7.70 11.18
CA LEU A 180 1.87 -8.77 10.22
C LEU A 180 1.41 -8.21 8.87
N ALA A 181 0.50 -7.23 8.88
CA ALA A 181 0.08 -6.49 7.70
C ALA A 181 1.26 -5.83 6.98
N THR A 182 2.17 -5.22 7.76
CA THR A 182 3.39 -4.59 7.26
C THR A 182 4.29 -5.60 6.56
N THR A 183 4.50 -6.77 7.15
CA THR A 183 5.29 -7.85 6.54
C THR A 183 4.66 -8.32 5.23
N ILE A 184 3.34 -8.53 5.20
CA ILE A 184 2.62 -8.94 3.98
C ILE A 184 2.75 -7.88 2.89
N ALA A 185 2.50 -6.60 3.23
CA ALA A 185 2.66 -5.49 2.29
C ALA A 185 4.11 -5.37 1.79
N ALA A 186 5.10 -5.55 2.66
CA ALA A 186 6.52 -5.54 2.26
C ALA A 186 6.82 -6.66 1.27
N VAL A 187 6.33 -7.89 1.50
CA VAL A 187 6.46 -9.00 0.55
C VAL A 187 5.81 -8.66 -0.79
N GLU A 188 4.60 -8.08 -0.80
CA GLU A 188 3.98 -7.60 -2.06
C GLU A 188 4.92 -6.62 -2.78
N LEU A 189 5.52 -5.65 -2.08
CA LEU A 189 6.46 -4.68 -2.66
C LEU A 189 7.75 -5.30 -3.21
N LEU A 190 8.23 -6.40 -2.62
CA LEU A 190 9.40 -7.12 -3.08
C LEU A 190 9.13 -7.89 -4.38
N ILE A 191 7.93 -8.45 -4.52
CA ILE A 191 7.55 -9.28 -5.67
C ILE A 191 7.27 -8.42 -6.92
N PHE A 192 6.66 -7.24 -6.77
CA PHE A 192 6.36 -6.40 -7.93
C PHE A 192 7.64 -5.78 -8.54
N PRO A 193 7.70 -5.69 -9.89
CA PRO A 193 8.85 -5.09 -10.57
C PRO A 193 8.83 -3.57 -10.42
N ILE A 194 9.54 -3.06 -9.42
CA ILE A 194 9.81 -1.65 -9.15
C ILE A 194 11.33 -1.47 -8.99
N SER A 195 11.85 -0.25 -9.19
CA SER A 195 13.28 0.00 -9.01
C SER A 195 13.70 -0.21 -7.55
N GLY A 196 14.99 -0.49 -7.31
CA GLY A 196 15.51 -0.70 -5.95
C GLY A 196 15.32 0.52 -5.05
N GLN A 197 15.50 1.74 -5.59
CA GLN A 197 15.27 2.98 -4.86
C GLN A 197 13.78 3.21 -4.56
N GLN A 198 12.90 2.99 -5.54
CA GLN A 198 11.45 3.05 -5.34
C GLN A 198 11.00 2.08 -4.24
N ARG A 199 11.56 0.87 -4.24
CA ARG A 199 11.29 -0.14 -3.23
C ARG A 199 11.73 0.32 -1.84
N LEU A 200 12.95 0.85 -1.72
CA LEU A 200 13.44 1.37 -0.44
C LEU A 200 12.55 2.51 0.08
N ALA A 201 12.21 3.48 -0.78
CA ALA A 201 11.32 4.57 -0.42
C ALA A 201 9.93 4.07 0.02
N LYS A 202 9.36 3.11 -0.71
CA LYS A 202 8.08 2.50 -0.33
C LYS A 202 8.16 1.76 0.99
N LEU A 203 9.24 1.04 1.27
CA LEU A 203 9.44 0.35 2.54
C LEU A 203 9.55 1.35 3.71
N ILE A 204 10.25 2.46 3.52
CA ILE A 204 10.34 3.52 4.53
C ILE A 204 8.96 4.12 4.79
N ILE A 205 8.20 4.47 3.74
CA ILE A 205 6.84 5.01 3.86
C ILE A 205 5.91 3.97 4.52
N LEU A 206 6.03 2.70 4.17
CA LEU A 206 5.27 1.61 4.77
C LEU A 206 5.54 1.51 6.28
N ILE A 207 6.80 1.54 6.71
CA ILE A 207 7.16 1.53 8.14
C ILE A 207 6.62 2.78 8.83
N ALA A 208 6.79 3.97 8.24
CA ALA A 208 6.36 5.22 8.83
C ALA A 208 4.83 5.30 8.97
N THR A 209 4.08 4.89 7.95
CA THR A 209 2.61 4.82 7.99
C THR A 209 2.12 3.75 8.97
N THR A 210 2.81 2.62 9.09
CA THR A 210 2.54 1.60 10.11
C THR A 210 2.69 2.14 11.53
N ILE A 211 3.79 2.85 11.82
CA ILE A 211 4.03 3.48 13.13
C ILE A 211 2.96 4.54 13.40
N LEU A 212 2.72 5.43 12.43
CA LEU A 212 1.71 6.47 12.53
C LEU A 212 0.31 5.89 12.80
N PHE A 213 -0.05 4.82 12.09
CA PHE A 213 -1.32 4.11 12.27
C PHE A 213 -1.44 3.47 13.64
N LEU A 214 -0.36 2.88 14.17
CA LEU A 214 -0.36 2.23 15.48
C LEU A 214 -0.69 3.22 16.61
N TYR A 215 -0.17 4.46 16.52
CA TYR A 215 -0.41 5.50 17.52
C TYR A 215 -1.70 6.28 17.32
N THR A 216 -2.06 6.60 16.07
CA THR A 216 -3.19 7.51 15.79
C THR A 216 -4.46 6.78 15.37
N ARG A 217 -4.34 5.55 14.83
CA ARG A 217 -5.41 4.82 14.15
C ARG A 217 -6.18 5.70 13.16
N ASN A 218 -5.49 6.59 12.47
CA ASN A 218 -6.09 7.58 11.59
C ASN A 218 -5.63 7.33 10.15
N PHE A 219 -6.55 6.82 9.33
CA PHE A 219 -6.31 6.56 7.91
C PHE A 219 -5.86 7.82 7.16
N TRP A 220 -6.50 8.95 7.43
CA TRP A 220 -6.27 10.20 6.69
C TRP A 220 -4.85 10.73 6.92
N LEU A 221 -4.32 10.63 8.13
CA LEU A 221 -2.93 11.02 8.42
C LEU A 221 -1.92 10.10 7.73
N CYS A 222 -2.20 8.80 7.70
CA CYS A 222 -1.36 7.83 6.98
C CYS A 222 -1.40 8.10 5.46
N TRP A 223 -2.59 8.38 4.92
CA TRP A 223 -2.74 8.74 3.51
C TRP A 223 -2.01 10.04 3.17
N LEU A 224 -2.10 11.07 4.01
CA LEU A 224 -1.38 12.33 3.81
C LEU A 224 0.14 12.12 3.82
N LEU A 225 0.66 11.33 4.75
CA LEU A 225 2.08 10.98 4.80
C LEU A 225 2.50 10.24 3.52
N HIS A 226 1.72 9.24 3.12
CA HIS A 226 2.01 8.41 1.96
C HIS A 226 1.96 9.22 0.66
N ALA A 227 0.90 10.00 0.46
CA ALA A 227 0.72 10.91 -0.66
C ALA A 227 1.82 11.98 -0.70
N GLY A 228 2.12 12.61 0.45
CA GLY A 228 3.18 13.62 0.57
C GLY A 228 4.55 13.06 0.20
N GLY A 229 4.89 11.87 0.69
CA GLY A 229 6.13 11.17 0.33
C GLY A 229 6.24 10.94 -1.18
N TRP A 230 5.16 10.51 -1.83
CA TRP A 230 5.13 10.31 -3.28
C TRP A 230 5.26 11.60 -4.08
N LEU A 231 4.59 12.67 -3.66
CA LEU A 231 4.69 13.98 -4.30
C LEU A 231 6.12 14.53 -4.24
N ILE A 232 6.83 14.27 -3.14
CA ILE A 232 8.24 14.63 -3.00
C ILE A 232 9.10 13.81 -3.96
N LEU A 233 8.90 12.50 -4.05
CA LEU A 233 9.79 11.59 -4.79
C LEU A 233 9.52 11.50 -6.31
N GLN A 234 8.30 11.80 -6.78
CA GLN A 234 7.90 11.68 -8.20
C GLN A 234 8.87 12.29 -9.24
N PRO A 235 9.47 13.47 -9.02
CA PRO A 235 10.33 14.10 -10.02
C PRO A 235 11.63 13.33 -10.29
N VAL A 236 12.13 12.58 -9.31
CA VAL A 236 13.36 11.76 -9.46
C VAL A 236 13.08 10.56 -10.37
N GLU A 237 11.93 9.92 -10.22
CA GLU A 237 11.59 8.71 -10.97
C GLU A 237 11.34 8.98 -12.45
N GLN A 238 10.73 10.11 -12.78
CA GLN A 238 10.53 10.51 -14.17
C GLN A 238 11.88 10.75 -14.87
N LYS A 239 12.87 11.27 -14.13
CA LYS A 239 14.23 11.50 -14.63
C LYS A 239 14.97 10.18 -14.86
N GLU A 240 14.93 9.24 -13.91
CA GLU A 240 15.55 7.90 -14.09
C GLU A 240 14.92 7.12 -15.25
N ALA A 241 13.59 7.16 -15.38
CA ALA A 241 12.89 6.48 -16.46
C ALA A 241 13.26 7.03 -17.86
N ALA A 242 13.48 8.35 -17.97
CA ALA A 242 13.94 8.98 -19.21
C ALA A 242 15.42 8.69 -19.53
N ALA A 243 16.26 8.58 -18.49
CA ALA A 243 17.69 8.27 -18.64
C ALA A 243 17.93 6.84 -19.18
N ASN A 244 17.08 5.89 -18.81
CA ASN A 244 17.21 4.47 -19.17
C ASN A 244 16.57 4.07 -20.52
N LEU A 245 16.09 5.03 -21.32
CA LEU A 245 15.58 4.73 -22.67
C LEU A 245 16.71 4.37 -23.64
N PRO A 246 16.55 3.32 -24.48
CA PRO A 246 17.59 2.86 -25.40
C PRO A 246 17.96 3.95 -26.44
N PRO A 247 19.23 4.04 -26.85
CA PRO A 247 19.76 5.13 -27.69
C PRO A 247 19.05 5.28 -29.04
N ILE A 248 18.51 4.19 -29.62
CA ILE A 248 17.76 4.20 -30.89
C ILE A 248 16.49 5.08 -30.80
N SER A 249 15.87 5.17 -29.61
CA SER A 249 14.71 6.04 -29.39
C SER A 249 15.07 7.54 -29.28
N ARG A 250 16.37 7.86 -29.07
CA ARG A 250 16.87 9.24 -29.01
C ARG A 250 17.28 9.76 -30.39
N SER A 251 17.82 8.91 -31.27
CA SER A 251 18.19 9.30 -32.64
C SER A 251 16.96 9.59 -33.51
N LEU A 252 15.95 8.73 -33.49
CA LEU A 252 14.69 8.93 -34.25
C LEU A 252 13.90 10.18 -33.82
N ARG A 253 14.13 10.67 -32.59
CA ARG A 253 13.50 11.90 -32.09
C ARG A 253 14.19 13.17 -32.60
N LYS A 254 15.47 13.10 -32.96
CA LYS A 254 16.21 14.26 -33.50
C LYS A 254 15.87 14.54 -34.97
N GLU A 255 15.51 13.52 -35.75
CA GLU A 255 15.24 13.66 -37.19
C GLU A 255 13.84 14.22 -37.54
N THR A 256 12.95 14.42 -36.57
CA THR A 256 11.54 14.82 -36.82
C THR A 256 11.21 16.26 -36.42
N LEU A 257 12.19 17.07 -36.02
CA LEU A 257 11.98 18.51 -35.79
C LEU A 257 12.48 19.29 -37.01
N PRO A 258 11.60 19.88 -37.85
CA PRO A 258 12.02 20.82 -38.87
C PRO A 258 12.62 22.07 -38.19
N GLU A 259 13.77 22.52 -38.71
CA GLU A 259 14.43 23.78 -38.32
C GLU A 259 13.56 25.01 -38.57
#